data_AF-A0A9P6NH69-F1
#
_entry.id   AF-A0A9P6NH69-F1
#
_cell.length_a   1.000
_cell.length_b   1.000
_cell.length_c   1.000
_cell.angle_alpha   90.00
_cell.angle_beta   90.00
_cell.angle_gamma   90.00
#
_symmetry.space_group_name_H-M   'P 1'
#
loop_
_entity.id
_entity.type
_entity.pdbx_description
1 polymer ?
#
loop_
_entity_poly.entity_id
_entity_poly.type
_entity_poly.pdbx_seq_one_letter_code
_entity_poly.pdbx_strand_id
1 'polypeptide(L)'
;MIRFILPCCLLILQCALLHPTFAHSKLARLIRTSLTPITFLWFLTAPFRCSVRPPESADLISRMSFATSCILMSVKALDWGLGSDTVYTRTFKIVNGVKRWEKFDQDEEAINQKLQENDSCDAFQLILWVMLLMSSSRGLQFTWGPPTHPTNNLSTSDLIRRIVYVNIPATLALAFQIKTRDSALQTPVSVFLSWGIVHFPGLSLLSEVIYTASHGIWLASVMDVGLCLTTLGATVLYKFARWLNAPDAILQLCDPIYYPPAYDSPHLSSSIAELWGRRWHALFKRTFVLMGGKPMVWITKRLGASSNTQRLMGLFGIFAASAFLHEYPIFALTHPHQPYRHLFSEFPGAGFFFLLQPLGMLIEPYVIPLIPKKLGGGKLWVWAFLILTGYPYRIRYLVDCQLLSRIRPLSEWTWLYILSPVKT
;
A
#
# COMPACT_ATOMS: atom_id res chain seq x y z
N MET A 1 8.76 23.32 -7.33
CA MET A 1 9.24 22.26 -8.25
C MET A 1 10.75 22.04 -8.17
N ILE A 2 11.60 23.09 -8.27
CA ILE A 2 13.08 22.97 -8.23
C ILE A 2 13.61 22.26 -6.98
N ARG A 3 12.99 22.49 -5.80
CA ARG A 3 13.41 21.87 -4.53
C ARG A 3 13.36 20.33 -4.52
N PHE A 4 12.63 19.69 -5.43
CA PHE A 4 12.50 18.23 -5.54
C PHE A 4 13.45 17.60 -6.57
N ILE A 5 14.06 18.38 -7.46
CA ILE A 5 14.87 17.84 -8.56
C ILE A 5 16.10 17.13 -7.97
N LEU A 6 16.85 17.83 -7.12
CA LEU A 6 18.06 17.28 -6.49
C LEU A 6 17.81 15.97 -5.71
N PRO A 7 16.91 15.89 -4.72
CA PRO A 7 16.69 14.63 -3.98
C PRO A 7 16.19 13.49 -4.87
N CYS A 8 15.37 13.78 -5.89
CA CYS A 8 14.98 12.79 -6.89
C CYS A 8 16.17 12.29 -7.70
N CYS A 9 17.04 13.18 -8.18
CA CYS A 9 18.27 12.81 -8.88
C CYS A 9 19.20 11.95 -8.02
N LEU A 10 19.35 12.28 -6.73
CA LEU A 10 20.15 11.48 -5.80
C LEU A 10 19.56 10.08 -5.58
N LEU A 11 18.23 9.96 -5.45
CA LEU A 11 17.56 8.67 -5.32
C LEU A 11 17.65 7.83 -6.62
N ILE A 12 17.52 8.48 -7.77
CA ILE A 12 17.73 7.86 -9.09
C ILE A 12 19.16 7.35 -9.23
N LEU A 13 20.16 8.12 -8.77
CA LEU A 13 21.55 7.67 -8.73
C LEU A 13 21.73 6.47 -7.79
N GLN A 14 21.13 6.50 -6.59
CA GLN A 14 21.14 5.34 -5.69
C GLN A 14 20.54 4.10 -6.36
N CYS A 15 19.44 4.27 -7.09
CA CYS A 15 18.79 3.22 -7.86
C CYS A 15 19.73 2.68 -8.97
N ALA A 16 20.30 3.55 -9.80
CA ALA A 16 21.20 3.17 -10.89
C ALA A 16 22.41 2.34 -10.43
N LEU A 17 22.97 2.68 -9.26
CA LEU A 17 24.11 1.99 -8.66
C LEU A 17 23.75 0.62 -8.03
N LEU A 18 22.49 0.18 -8.15
CA LEU A 18 22.07 -1.20 -7.84
C LEU A 18 22.05 -2.11 -9.07
N HIS A 19 22.36 -1.59 -10.27
CA HIS A 19 22.40 -2.37 -11.49
C HIS A 19 23.48 -3.47 -11.43
N PRO A 20 23.24 -4.67 -11.99
CA PRO A 20 24.21 -5.78 -12.04
C PRO A 20 25.61 -5.43 -12.52
N THR A 21 25.76 -4.52 -13.48
CA THR A 21 27.07 -4.01 -13.93
C THR A 21 27.94 -3.43 -12.80
N PHE A 22 27.34 -3.01 -11.68
CA PHE A 22 28.06 -2.46 -10.52
C PHE A 22 28.21 -3.45 -9.36
N ALA A 23 27.88 -4.74 -9.53
CA ALA A 23 27.80 -5.70 -8.42
C ALA A 23 29.08 -5.81 -7.58
N HIS A 24 30.24 -5.73 -8.24
CA HIS A 24 31.55 -5.84 -7.57
C HIS A 24 32.17 -4.47 -7.24
N SER A 25 31.46 -3.37 -7.47
CA SER A 25 31.97 -2.01 -7.26
C SER A 25 31.79 -1.55 -5.81
N LYS A 26 32.90 -1.56 -5.06
CA LYS A 26 32.95 -0.97 -3.71
C LYS A 26 32.64 0.53 -3.72
N LEU A 27 33.05 1.24 -4.78
CA LEU A 27 32.77 2.65 -4.96
C LEU A 27 31.27 2.92 -5.13
N ALA A 28 30.57 2.13 -5.95
CA ALA A 28 29.12 2.24 -6.11
C ALA A 28 28.39 2.07 -4.77
N ARG A 29 28.79 1.07 -3.98
CA ARG A 29 28.24 0.84 -2.64
C ARG A 29 28.52 1.99 -1.68
N LEU A 30 29.73 2.54 -1.70
CA LEU A 30 30.11 3.69 -0.87
C LEU A 30 29.25 4.91 -1.24
N ILE A 31 29.13 5.24 -2.53
CA ILE A 31 28.29 6.35 -3.00
C ILE A 31 26.84 6.16 -2.54
N ARG A 32 26.24 4.98 -2.77
CA ARG A 32 24.87 4.69 -2.32
C ARG A 32 24.69 4.91 -0.83
N THR A 33 25.62 4.39 -0.02
CA THR A 33 25.60 4.51 1.44
C THR A 33 25.74 5.97 1.87
N SER A 34 26.70 6.71 1.31
CA SER A 34 26.95 8.13 1.62
C SER A 34 25.78 9.04 1.25
N LEU A 35 25.05 8.75 0.17
CA LEU A 35 23.87 9.52 -0.22
C LEU A 35 22.65 9.28 0.69
N THR A 36 22.61 8.12 1.37
CA THR A 36 21.43 7.65 2.12
C THR A 36 20.93 8.64 3.15
N PRO A 37 21.76 9.21 4.06
CA PRO A 37 21.25 10.12 5.08
C PRO A 37 20.60 11.35 4.46
N ILE A 38 21.18 11.87 3.38
CA ILE A 38 20.69 13.06 2.68
C ILE A 38 19.36 12.77 2.01
N THR A 39 19.27 11.72 1.19
CA THR A 39 18.02 11.36 0.50
C THR A 39 16.92 10.97 1.48
N PHE A 40 17.24 10.15 2.48
CA PHE A 40 16.30 9.73 3.52
C PHE A 40 15.70 10.93 4.27
N LEU A 41 16.56 11.79 4.85
CA LEU A 41 16.10 12.94 5.63
C LEU A 41 15.34 13.94 4.77
N TRP A 42 15.76 14.12 3.52
CA TRP A 42 15.06 15.00 2.60
C TRP A 42 13.63 14.53 2.38
N PHE A 43 13.45 13.28 1.92
CA PHE A 43 12.10 12.75 1.67
C PHE A 43 11.26 12.64 2.94
N LEU A 44 11.84 12.22 4.07
CA LEU A 44 11.13 12.13 5.35
C LEU A 44 10.64 13.50 5.87
N THR A 45 11.31 14.59 5.52
CA THR A 45 10.92 15.94 5.99
C THR A 45 10.20 16.77 4.93
N ALA A 46 10.15 16.30 3.68
CA ALA A 46 9.54 17.00 2.56
C ALA A 46 8.09 17.42 2.79
N PRO A 47 7.21 16.57 3.36
CA PRO A 47 5.82 16.95 3.59
C PRO A 47 5.68 18.17 4.52
N PHE A 48 6.57 18.31 5.51
CA PHE A 48 6.59 19.45 6.43
C PHE A 48 7.26 20.68 5.81
N ARG A 49 8.33 20.49 5.03
CA ARG A 49 9.06 21.60 4.38
C ARG A 49 8.32 22.23 3.21
N CYS A 50 7.52 21.44 2.51
CA CYS A 50 6.77 21.87 1.33
C CYS A 50 5.34 22.30 1.66
N SER A 51 4.85 22.02 2.87
CA SER A 51 3.58 22.54 3.35
C SER A 51 3.76 23.98 3.85
N VAL A 52 3.79 24.92 2.91
CA VAL A 52 3.95 26.37 3.20
C VAL A 52 2.66 26.96 3.78
N ARG A 53 1.51 26.34 3.49
CA ARG A 53 0.19 26.74 3.97
C ARG A 53 -0.53 25.55 4.59
N PRO A 54 -1.45 25.79 5.55
CA PRO A 54 -2.39 24.77 6.01
C PRO A 54 -3.03 24.05 4.83
N PRO A 55 -3.26 22.73 4.91
CA PRO A 55 -3.94 22.02 3.84
C PRO A 55 -5.30 22.68 3.61
N GLU A 56 -5.52 23.11 2.37
CA GLU A 56 -6.87 23.48 1.98
C GLU A 56 -7.57 22.19 1.61
N SER A 57 -8.81 22.08 2.03
CA SER A 57 -9.68 20.96 1.68
C SER A 57 -9.68 20.53 0.19
N ALA A 58 -9.31 21.39 -0.77
CA ALA A 58 -9.14 21.04 -2.19
C ALA A 58 -7.85 20.25 -2.53
N ASP A 59 -6.80 20.35 -1.73
CA ASP A 59 -5.51 19.67 -1.98
C ASP A 59 -5.23 18.48 -1.04
N LEU A 60 -6.18 18.12 -0.16
CA LEU A 60 -6.00 17.15 0.91
C LEU A 60 -5.56 15.75 0.42
N ILE A 61 -6.29 15.15 -0.53
CA ILE A 61 -5.96 13.81 -1.08
C ILE A 61 -4.60 13.85 -1.79
N SER A 62 -4.33 14.91 -2.55
CA SER A 62 -3.06 15.10 -3.26
C SER A 62 -1.89 15.24 -2.28
N ARG A 63 -2.07 16.00 -1.19
CA ARG A 63 -1.06 16.14 -0.13
C ARG A 63 -0.85 14.86 0.66
N MET A 64 -1.91 14.11 0.96
CA MET A 64 -1.80 12.80 1.59
C MET A 64 -1.01 11.82 0.71
N SER A 65 -1.33 11.79 -0.59
CA SER A 65 -0.64 10.97 -1.58
C SER A 65 0.83 11.38 -1.71
N PHE A 66 1.10 12.68 -1.66
CA PHE A 66 2.45 13.24 -1.67
C PHE A 66 3.24 12.84 -0.42
N ALA A 67 2.66 12.96 0.79
CA ALA A 67 3.29 12.53 2.04
C ALA A 67 3.55 11.02 2.06
N THR A 68 2.60 10.22 1.57
CA THR A 68 2.75 8.77 1.39
C THR A 68 3.87 8.45 0.40
N SER A 69 3.97 9.17 -0.71
CA SER A 69 5.05 8.97 -1.69
C SER A 69 6.41 9.32 -1.09
N CYS A 70 6.49 10.40 -0.31
CA CYS A 70 7.71 10.81 0.38
C CYS A 70 8.19 9.76 1.39
N ILE A 71 7.30 9.17 2.20
CA ILE A 71 7.70 8.10 3.12
C ILE A 71 8.15 6.84 2.37
N LEU A 72 7.52 6.50 1.24
CA LEU A 72 7.97 5.37 0.42
C LEU A 72 9.34 5.62 -0.21
N MET A 73 9.60 6.86 -0.67
CA MET A 73 10.89 7.26 -1.22
C MET A 73 11.99 7.28 -0.14
N SER A 74 11.68 7.68 1.09
CA SER A 74 12.65 7.64 2.20
C SER A 74 13.01 6.19 2.54
N VAL A 75 12.05 5.27 2.57
CA VAL A 75 12.35 3.84 2.78
C VAL A 75 13.13 3.26 1.61
N LYS A 76 12.84 3.63 0.35
CA LYS A 76 13.66 3.26 -0.81
C LYS A 76 15.09 3.75 -0.67
N ALA A 77 15.32 4.98 -0.20
CA ALA A 77 16.65 5.50 0.04
C ALA A 77 17.43 4.65 1.06
N LEU A 78 16.79 4.20 2.15
CA LEU A 78 17.39 3.29 3.13
C LEU A 78 17.69 1.92 2.53
N ASP A 79 16.72 1.34 1.83
CA ASP A 79 16.82 0.01 1.21
C ASP A 79 17.96 -0.04 0.20
N TRP A 80 17.94 0.90 -0.76
CA TRP A 80 18.93 0.97 -1.83
C TRP A 80 20.27 1.48 -1.37
N GLY A 81 20.28 2.31 -0.33
CA GLY A 81 21.48 2.84 0.27
C GLY A 81 22.28 1.82 1.07
N LEU A 82 21.60 1.14 2.00
CA LEU A 82 22.20 0.24 2.98
C LEU A 82 22.18 -1.23 2.55
N GLY A 83 21.42 -1.56 1.49
CA GLY A 83 21.38 -2.89 0.90
C GLY A 83 22.77 -3.37 0.49
N SER A 84 23.12 -4.59 0.94
CA SER A 84 24.39 -5.24 0.62
C SER A 84 24.49 -5.66 -0.84
N ASP A 85 23.34 -5.87 -1.49
CA ASP A 85 23.25 -6.63 -2.73
C ASP A 85 22.77 -5.76 -3.88
N THR A 86 23.27 -6.07 -5.08
CA THR A 86 22.70 -5.73 -6.37
C THR A 86 21.28 -6.25 -6.50
N VAL A 87 20.46 -5.56 -7.31
CA VAL A 87 19.12 -6.04 -7.61
C VAL A 87 19.13 -6.78 -8.95
N TYR A 88 18.73 -8.05 -8.93
CA TYR A 88 18.64 -8.88 -10.12
C TYR A 88 17.20 -9.08 -10.55
N THR A 89 16.98 -9.19 -11.86
CA THR A 89 15.68 -9.56 -12.42
C THR A 89 15.50 -11.08 -12.39
N ARG A 90 14.25 -11.51 -12.45
CA ARG A 90 13.87 -12.93 -12.60
C ARG A 90 12.85 -13.11 -13.71
N THR A 91 12.72 -14.34 -14.20
CA THR A 91 11.74 -14.71 -15.23
C THR A 91 10.55 -15.45 -14.61
N PHE A 92 9.48 -15.59 -15.39
CA PHE A 92 8.32 -16.40 -14.98
C PHE A 92 8.48 -17.85 -15.45
N LYS A 93 7.94 -18.79 -14.65
CA LYS A 93 7.78 -20.21 -15.02
C LYS A 93 6.32 -20.48 -15.39
N ILE A 94 6.06 -21.43 -16.29
CA ILE A 94 4.70 -21.87 -16.62
C ILE A 94 4.38 -23.06 -15.73
N VAL A 95 3.40 -22.89 -14.83
CA VAL A 95 2.97 -23.94 -13.90
C VAL A 95 1.47 -24.14 -14.05
N ASN A 96 1.07 -25.36 -14.43
CA ASN A 96 -0.32 -25.73 -14.71
C ASN A 96 -1.00 -24.79 -15.72
N GLY A 97 -0.29 -24.42 -16.79
CA GLY A 97 -0.80 -23.51 -17.84
C GLY A 97 -0.88 -22.03 -17.45
N VAL A 98 -0.47 -21.65 -16.23
CA VAL A 98 -0.47 -20.26 -15.76
C VAL A 98 0.96 -19.77 -15.59
N LYS A 99 1.28 -18.60 -16.13
CA LYS A 99 2.56 -17.93 -15.88
C LYS A 99 2.63 -17.47 -14.42
N ARG A 100 3.70 -17.83 -13.72
CA ARG A 100 3.91 -17.50 -12.32
C ARG A 100 5.32 -16.97 -12.11
N TRP A 101 5.42 -15.98 -11.23
CA TRP A 101 6.69 -15.54 -10.68
C TRP A 101 7.14 -16.56 -9.66
N GLU A 102 8.17 -17.33 -10.00
CA GLU A 102 8.78 -18.32 -9.11
C GLU A 102 10.17 -17.88 -8.68
N LYS A 103 10.65 -18.41 -7.55
CA LYS A 103 12.07 -18.30 -7.22
C LYS A 103 12.85 -19.30 -8.06
N PHE A 104 14.03 -18.88 -8.48
CA PHE A 104 15.04 -19.79 -8.99
C PHE A 104 15.52 -20.70 -7.87
N ASP A 105 15.90 -21.92 -8.22
CA ASP A 105 16.73 -22.74 -7.32
C ASP A 105 18.10 -22.09 -7.16
N GLN A 106 18.85 -22.45 -6.12
CA GLN A 106 20.11 -21.76 -5.79
C GLN A 106 21.09 -21.73 -6.97
N ASP A 107 21.21 -22.82 -7.71
CA ASP A 107 22.09 -22.93 -8.87
C ASP A 107 21.59 -22.08 -10.05
N GLU A 108 20.29 -22.11 -10.34
CA GLU A 108 19.66 -21.27 -11.37
C GLU A 108 19.83 -19.77 -11.05
N GLU A 109 19.70 -19.40 -9.78
CA GLU A 109 19.85 -18.02 -9.32
C GLU A 109 21.29 -17.54 -9.53
N ALA A 110 22.28 -18.35 -9.16
CA ALA A 110 23.69 -18.02 -9.35
C ALA A 110 24.07 -17.87 -10.83
N ILE A 111 23.52 -18.72 -11.71
CA ILE A 111 23.71 -18.62 -13.16
C ILE A 111 23.09 -17.32 -13.69
N ASN A 112 21.82 -17.05 -13.33
CA ASN A 112 21.11 -15.85 -13.77
C ASN A 112 21.79 -14.55 -13.29
N GLN A 113 22.32 -14.53 -12.07
CA GLN A 113 23.10 -13.39 -11.56
C GLN A 113 24.35 -13.14 -12.40
N LYS A 114 25.16 -14.18 -12.66
CA LYS A 114 26.37 -14.06 -13.49
C LYS A 114 26.07 -13.60 -14.91
N LEU A 115 24.97 -14.07 -15.50
CA LEU A 115 24.54 -13.63 -16.84
C LEU A 115 24.26 -12.13 -16.86
N GLN A 116 23.53 -11.62 -15.87
CA GLN A 116 23.19 -10.19 -15.78
C GLN A 116 24.41 -9.31 -15.44
N GLU A 117 25.37 -9.81 -14.67
CA GLU A 117 26.62 -9.09 -14.36
C GLU A 117 27.53 -8.95 -15.58
N ASN A 118 27.56 -9.96 -16.45
CA ASN A 118 28.37 -9.98 -17.66
C ASN A 118 27.71 -9.25 -18.84
N ASP A 119 26.41 -8.93 -18.74
CA ASP A 119 25.69 -8.24 -19.79
C ASP A 119 26.17 -6.78 -19.90
N SER A 120 26.53 -6.36 -21.10
CA SER A 120 26.97 -4.99 -21.34
C SER A 120 25.78 -4.05 -21.21
N CYS A 121 25.85 -3.10 -20.29
CA CYS A 121 24.77 -2.14 -20.07
C CYS A 121 25.15 -0.77 -20.66
N ASP A 122 24.44 -0.34 -21.69
CA ASP A 122 24.54 1.04 -22.17
C ASP A 122 23.71 2.01 -21.30
N ALA A 123 23.84 3.31 -21.57
CA ALA A 123 23.14 4.34 -20.80
C ALA A 123 21.61 4.25 -20.96
N PHE A 124 21.11 3.84 -22.12
CA PHE A 124 19.68 3.74 -22.40
C PHE A 124 19.07 2.55 -21.64
N GLN A 125 19.70 1.39 -21.69
CA GLN A 125 19.33 0.20 -20.92
C GLN A 125 19.35 0.49 -19.42
N LEU A 126 20.37 1.20 -18.92
CA LEU A 126 20.43 1.61 -17.51
C LEU A 126 19.25 2.50 -17.13
N ILE A 127 18.89 3.48 -17.95
CA ILE A 127 17.73 4.35 -17.71
C ILE A 127 16.45 3.52 -17.64
N LEU A 128 16.23 2.60 -18.58
CA LEU A 128 15.05 1.74 -18.61
C LEU A 128 14.99 0.83 -17.38
N TRP A 129 16.11 0.22 -17.00
CA TRP A 129 16.18 -0.61 -15.80
C TRP A 129 15.88 0.18 -14.52
N VAL A 130 16.41 1.41 -14.42
CA VAL A 130 16.11 2.32 -13.30
C VAL A 130 14.63 2.67 -13.26
N MET A 131 14.01 2.98 -14.41
CA MET A 131 12.58 3.25 -14.49
C MET A 131 11.74 2.03 -14.06
N LEU A 132 12.16 0.83 -14.44
CA LEU A 132 11.51 -0.43 -14.06
C LEU A 132 11.59 -0.67 -12.54
N LEU A 133 12.77 -0.48 -11.93
CA LEU A 133 12.94 -0.66 -10.49
C LEU A 133 12.24 0.44 -9.68
N MET A 134 12.25 1.69 -10.16
CA MET A 134 11.54 2.81 -9.54
C MET A 134 10.03 2.58 -9.50
N SER A 135 9.45 2.07 -10.59
CA SER A 135 8.01 1.83 -10.73
C SER A 135 7.54 0.52 -10.09
N SER A 136 8.46 -0.42 -9.81
CA SER A 136 8.12 -1.68 -9.15
C SER A 136 7.87 -1.53 -7.65
N SER A 137 6.60 -1.57 -7.25
CA SER A 137 6.19 -1.58 -5.84
C SER A 137 6.25 -2.99 -5.23
N ARG A 138 5.81 -4.00 -5.99
CA ARG A 138 5.70 -5.40 -5.55
C ARG A 138 6.94 -6.25 -5.84
N GLY A 139 7.83 -5.78 -6.72
CA GLY A 139 9.06 -6.48 -7.08
C GLY A 139 8.86 -7.76 -7.83
N LEU A 140 7.72 -7.94 -8.51
CA LEU A 140 7.38 -9.22 -9.12
C LEU A 140 8.45 -9.70 -10.10
N GLN A 141 9.04 -8.78 -10.86
CA GLN A 141 10.11 -8.99 -11.82
C GLN A 141 11.52 -9.08 -11.21
N PHE A 142 11.67 -8.90 -9.90
CA PHE A 142 12.96 -8.88 -9.21
C PHE A 142 13.09 -10.06 -8.22
N THR A 143 14.32 -10.47 -7.92
CA THR A 143 14.61 -11.61 -7.02
C THR A 143 14.04 -11.45 -5.60
N TRP A 144 13.82 -10.20 -5.17
CA TRP A 144 13.22 -9.90 -3.89
C TRP A 144 11.69 -9.98 -3.86
N GLY A 145 11.03 -10.16 -5.01
CA GLY A 145 9.59 -10.30 -5.11
C GLY A 145 9.05 -11.53 -4.35
N PRO A 146 7.73 -11.59 -4.14
CA PRO A 146 7.09 -12.76 -3.53
C PRO A 146 7.37 -14.04 -4.35
N PRO A 147 7.59 -15.19 -3.68
CA PRO A 147 8.11 -16.41 -4.31
C PRO A 147 7.11 -17.14 -5.20
N THR A 148 5.81 -16.95 -4.98
CA THR A 148 4.74 -17.61 -5.74
C THR A 148 3.63 -16.60 -5.96
N HIS A 149 3.69 -15.88 -7.08
CA HIS A 149 2.62 -14.94 -7.42
C HIS A 149 2.19 -15.15 -8.87
N PRO A 150 0.89 -15.32 -9.15
CA PRO A 150 0.42 -15.36 -10.53
C PRO A 150 0.75 -14.05 -11.23
N THR A 151 1.10 -14.13 -12.50
CA THR A 151 1.15 -12.93 -13.34
C THR A 151 -0.25 -12.36 -13.52
N ASN A 152 -0.36 -11.14 -14.04
CA ASN A 152 -1.67 -10.69 -14.50
C ASN A 152 -2.15 -11.60 -15.63
N ASN A 153 -3.33 -12.19 -15.44
CA ASN A 153 -4.00 -13.05 -16.39
C ASN A 153 -5.42 -12.53 -16.72
N LEU A 154 -5.78 -11.33 -16.25
CA LEU A 154 -7.07 -10.73 -16.54
C LEU A 154 -7.11 -10.16 -17.95
N SER A 155 -8.20 -10.43 -18.67
CA SER A 155 -8.45 -9.76 -19.94
C SER A 155 -8.82 -8.29 -19.72
N THR A 156 -8.73 -7.47 -20.76
CA THR A 156 -9.24 -6.08 -20.73
C THR A 156 -10.71 -6.03 -20.31
N SER A 157 -11.53 -7.00 -20.76
CA SER A 157 -12.94 -7.07 -20.40
C SER A 157 -13.16 -7.42 -18.92
N ASP A 158 -12.32 -8.29 -18.35
CA ASP A 158 -12.39 -8.65 -16.93
C ASP A 158 -12.00 -7.47 -16.03
N LEU A 159 -10.99 -6.70 -16.44
CA LEU A 159 -10.59 -5.48 -15.74
C LEU A 159 -11.73 -4.44 -15.73
N ILE A 160 -12.38 -4.21 -16.88
CA ILE A 160 -13.53 -3.29 -16.97
C ILE A 160 -14.68 -3.79 -16.10
N ARG A 161 -15.03 -5.08 -16.16
CA ARG A 161 -16.04 -5.67 -15.29
C ARG A 161 -15.71 -5.48 -13.81
N ARG A 162 -14.47 -5.75 -13.41
CA ARG A 162 -14.03 -5.56 -12.02
C ARG A 162 -14.16 -4.11 -11.58
N ILE A 163 -13.73 -3.15 -12.41
CA ILE A 163 -13.89 -1.71 -12.11
C ILE A 163 -15.36 -1.39 -11.85
N VAL A 164 -16.27 -1.83 -12.72
CA VAL A 164 -17.71 -1.58 -12.54
C VAL A 164 -18.24 -2.24 -11.26
N TYR A 165 -17.96 -3.53 -11.04
CA TYR A 165 -18.48 -4.26 -9.88
C TYR A 165 -17.96 -3.73 -8.54
N VAL A 166 -16.70 -3.29 -8.49
CA VAL A 166 -16.08 -2.77 -7.26
C VAL A 166 -16.48 -1.32 -7.02
N ASN A 167 -16.82 -0.55 -8.06
CA ASN A 167 -17.29 0.83 -7.89
C ASN A 167 -18.68 0.90 -7.25
N ILE A 168 -19.56 -0.07 -7.49
CA ILE A 168 -20.90 -0.11 -6.87
C ILE A 168 -20.83 -0.04 -5.32
N PRO A 169 -20.16 -0.96 -4.61
CA PRO A 169 -20.03 -0.88 -3.16
C PRO A 169 -19.20 0.33 -2.72
N ALA A 170 -18.23 0.79 -3.52
CA ALA A 170 -17.49 2.02 -3.23
C ALA A 170 -18.41 3.24 -3.12
N THR A 171 -19.28 3.43 -4.12
CA THR A 171 -20.19 4.57 -4.21
C THR A 171 -21.27 4.51 -3.13
N LEU A 172 -21.83 3.33 -2.85
CA LEU A 172 -22.81 3.16 -1.76
C LEU A 172 -22.19 3.49 -0.40
N ALA A 173 -20.99 2.97 -0.14
CA ALA A 173 -20.27 3.23 1.10
C ALA A 173 -19.86 4.69 1.25
N LEU A 174 -19.46 5.35 0.15
CA LEU A 174 -19.16 6.78 0.14
C LEU A 174 -20.43 7.61 0.42
N ALA A 175 -21.55 7.26 -0.22
CA ALA A 175 -22.80 7.96 -0.03
C ALA A 175 -23.28 7.90 1.42
N PHE A 176 -23.16 6.75 2.08
CA PHE A 176 -23.47 6.60 3.50
C PHE A 176 -22.57 7.47 4.39
N GLN A 177 -21.26 7.52 4.10
CA GLN A 177 -20.33 8.37 4.84
C GLN A 177 -20.65 9.87 4.68
N ILE A 178 -20.99 10.32 3.46
CA ILE A 178 -21.40 11.71 3.19
C ILE A 178 -22.70 12.04 3.90
N LYS A 179 -23.70 11.13 3.86
CA LYS A 179 -24.95 11.36 4.59
C LYS A 179 -24.73 11.43 6.09
N THR A 180 -23.79 10.66 6.62
CA THR A 180 -23.41 10.75 8.04
C THR A 180 -22.81 12.12 8.34
N ARG A 181 -21.83 12.57 7.54
CA ARG A 181 -21.20 13.90 7.64
C ARG A 181 -22.23 15.05 7.57
N ASP A 182 -23.18 14.96 6.65
CA ASP A 182 -24.18 16.01 6.39
C ASP A 182 -25.45 15.88 7.26
N SER A 183 -25.51 14.88 8.13
CA SER A 183 -26.65 14.70 9.03
C SER A 183 -26.65 15.74 10.16
N ALA A 184 -27.82 16.04 10.72
CA ALA A 184 -27.98 17.07 11.74
C ALA A 184 -27.04 16.92 12.96
N LEU A 185 -26.79 15.67 13.39
CA LEU A 185 -25.92 15.35 14.52
C LEU A 185 -24.52 14.87 14.10
N GLN A 186 -24.24 14.78 12.79
CA GLN A 186 -23.00 14.19 12.26
C GLN A 186 -22.72 12.76 12.76
N THR A 187 -23.77 11.99 13.06
CA THR A 187 -23.68 10.61 13.57
C THR A 187 -24.42 9.63 12.65
N PRO A 188 -23.97 8.36 12.57
CA PRO A 188 -24.64 7.38 11.73
C PRO A 188 -26.07 7.06 12.23
N VAL A 189 -26.35 7.20 13.53
CA VAL A 189 -27.72 7.08 14.09
C VAL A 189 -28.66 8.10 13.46
N SER A 190 -28.24 9.35 13.32
CA SER A 190 -29.03 10.42 12.72
C SER A 190 -29.47 10.06 11.28
N VAL A 191 -28.60 9.39 10.52
CA VAL A 191 -28.93 8.90 9.17
C VAL A 191 -30.03 7.84 9.23
N PHE A 192 -29.92 6.87 10.13
CA PHE A 192 -30.91 5.80 10.26
C PHE A 192 -32.28 6.34 10.67
N LEU A 193 -32.32 7.27 11.62
CA LEU A 193 -33.56 7.96 12.02
C LEU A 193 -34.16 8.74 10.85
N SER A 194 -33.33 9.37 10.00
CA SER A 194 -33.79 10.08 8.80
C SER A 194 -34.39 9.16 7.72
N TRP A 195 -34.04 7.87 7.75
CA TRP A 195 -34.64 6.83 6.91
C TRP A 195 -35.90 6.21 7.52
N GLY A 196 -36.36 6.70 8.68
CA GLY A 196 -37.56 6.18 9.34
C GLY A 196 -37.31 4.91 10.16
N ILE A 197 -36.06 4.53 10.42
CA ILE A 197 -35.75 3.41 11.30
C ILE A 197 -36.05 3.83 12.74
N VAL A 198 -36.95 3.08 13.40
CA VAL A 198 -37.36 3.37 14.79
C VAL A 198 -36.18 3.24 15.75
N HIS A 199 -36.16 4.06 16.79
CA HIS A 199 -35.13 3.99 17.81
C HIS A 199 -35.28 2.70 18.65
N PHE A 200 -34.21 1.90 18.74
CA PHE A 200 -34.13 0.71 19.60
C PHE A 200 -32.75 0.63 20.29
N PRO A 201 -32.61 -0.10 21.43
CA PRO A 201 -31.39 -0.10 22.24
C PRO A 201 -30.07 -0.48 21.52
N GLY A 202 -30.14 -1.16 20.37
CA GLY A 202 -28.98 -1.56 19.56
C GLY A 202 -28.69 -0.66 18.35
N LEU A 203 -29.51 0.37 18.10
CA LEU A 203 -29.41 1.18 16.87
C LEU A 203 -28.06 1.91 16.78
N SER A 204 -27.58 2.45 17.90
CA SER A 204 -26.28 3.12 17.97
C SER A 204 -25.14 2.19 17.55
N LEU A 205 -25.04 1.02 18.19
CA LEU A 205 -24.02 0.03 17.86
C LEU A 205 -24.13 -0.44 16.41
N LEU A 206 -25.35 -0.76 15.94
CA LEU A 206 -25.56 -1.21 14.56
C LEU A 206 -25.13 -0.15 13.55
N SER A 207 -25.52 1.10 13.76
CA SER A 207 -25.18 2.21 12.86
C SER A 207 -23.67 2.47 12.83
N GLU A 208 -22.98 2.34 13.97
CA GLU A 208 -21.53 2.47 14.08
C GLU A 208 -20.77 1.34 13.39
N VAL A 209 -21.24 0.10 13.55
CA VAL A 209 -20.72 -1.08 12.85
C VAL A 209 -20.82 -0.88 11.34
N ILE A 210 -21.97 -0.42 10.86
CA ILE A 210 -22.19 -0.16 9.43
C ILE A 210 -21.33 1.00 8.94
N TYR A 211 -21.13 2.05 9.75
CA TYR A 211 -20.28 3.19 9.37
C TYR A 211 -18.81 2.82 9.26
N THR A 212 -18.29 2.04 10.21
CA THR A 212 -16.91 1.52 10.14
C THR A 212 -16.73 0.55 8.98
N ALA A 213 -17.66 -0.37 8.77
CA ALA A 213 -17.61 -1.29 7.64
C ALA A 213 -17.65 -0.54 6.31
N SER A 214 -18.52 0.47 6.17
CA SER A 214 -18.61 1.32 5.00
C SER A 214 -17.29 2.03 4.71
N HIS A 215 -16.62 2.58 5.72
CA HIS A 215 -15.32 3.20 5.54
C HIS A 215 -14.27 2.23 4.98
N GLY A 216 -14.18 1.02 5.54
CA GLY A 216 -13.27 -0.02 5.05
C GLY A 216 -13.59 -0.49 3.62
N ILE A 217 -14.87 -0.68 3.30
CA ILE A 217 -15.34 -1.05 1.96
C ILE A 217 -14.98 0.03 0.95
N TRP A 218 -15.27 1.29 1.26
CA TRP A 218 -14.95 2.42 0.40
C TRP A 218 -13.45 2.51 0.13
N LEU A 219 -12.62 2.47 1.18
CA LEU A 219 -11.17 2.56 1.05
C LEU A 219 -10.60 1.42 0.18
N ALA A 220 -10.95 0.17 0.49
CA ALA A 220 -10.48 -0.98 -0.26
C ALA A 220 -10.91 -0.91 -1.73
N SER A 221 -12.16 -0.52 -1.98
CA SER A 221 -12.75 -0.47 -3.32
C SER A 221 -12.15 0.64 -4.18
N VAL A 222 -11.96 1.85 -3.62
CA VAL A 222 -11.31 2.96 -4.34
C VAL A 222 -9.87 2.62 -4.70
N MET A 223 -9.13 1.98 -3.80
CA MET A 223 -7.78 1.50 -4.08
C MET A 223 -7.76 0.44 -5.18
N ASP A 224 -8.69 -0.53 -5.14
CA ASP A 224 -8.75 -1.59 -6.14
C ASP A 224 -9.11 -1.04 -7.53
N VAL A 225 -10.08 -0.11 -7.61
CA VAL A 225 -10.42 0.61 -8.84
C VAL A 225 -9.19 1.36 -9.38
N GLY A 226 -8.46 2.09 -8.53
CA GLY A 226 -7.24 2.81 -8.94
C GLY A 226 -6.14 1.89 -9.51
N LEU A 227 -5.94 0.71 -8.90
CA LEU A 227 -4.97 -0.28 -9.37
C LEU A 227 -5.43 -0.98 -10.65
N CYS A 228 -6.73 -1.24 -10.80
CA CYS A 228 -7.31 -1.75 -12.05
C CYS A 228 -7.15 -0.72 -13.18
N LEU A 229 -7.38 0.57 -12.91
CA LEU A 229 -7.17 1.65 -13.89
C LEU A 229 -5.70 1.77 -14.29
N THR A 230 -4.76 1.60 -13.36
CA THR A 230 -3.33 1.57 -13.67
C THR A 230 -2.98 0.38 -14.57
N THR A 231 -3.55 -0.79 -14.30
CA THR A 231 -3.37 -2.00 -15.12
C THR A 231 -3.95 -1.82 -16.53
N LEU A 232 -5.12 -1.17 -16.64
CA LEU A 232 -5.74 -0.83 -17.91
C LEU A 232 -4.88 0.18 -18.69
N GLY A 233 -4.38 1.21 -18.02
CA GLY A 233 -3.45 2.18 -18.60
C GLY A 233 -2.18 1.52 -19.13
N ALA A 234 -1.57 0.63 -18.34
CA ALA A 234 -0.42 -0.18 -18.77
C ALA A 234 -0.77 -1.04 -20.00
N THR A 235 -1.94 -1.67 -20.02
CA THR A 235 -2.41 -2.46 -21.17
C THR A 235 -2.54 -1.63 -22.45
N VAL A 236 -3.09 -0.41 -22.35
CA VAL A 236 -3.24 0.51 -23.48
C VAL A 236 -1.87 0.96 -23.97
N LEU A 237 -0.99 1.40 -23.06
CA LEU A 237 0.37 1.83 -23.38
C LEU A 237 1.18 0.70 -24.03
N TYR A 238 1.07 -0.52 -23.53
CA TYR A 238 1.75 -1.69 -24.09
C TYR A 238 1.29 -2.00 -25.51
N LYS A 239 -0.03 -2.00 -25.75
CA LYS A 239 -0.58 -2.20 -27.11
C LYS A 239 -0.15 -1.10 -28.07
N PHE A 240 -0.15 0.14 -27.60
CA PHE A 240 0.28 1.30 -28.40
C PHE A 240 1.78 1.26 -28.72
N ALA A 241 2.64 0.99 -27.73
CA ALA A 241 4.07 0.84 -27.94
C ALA A 241 4.39 -0.32 -28.88
N ARG A 242 3.67 -1.44 -28.77
CA ARG A 242 3.80 -2.57 -29.69
C ARG A 242 3.37 -2.22 -31.12
N TRP A 243 2.29 -1.44 -31.27
CA TRP A 243 1.86 -0.93 -32.57
C TRP A 243 2.91 -0.02 -33.22
N LEU A 244 3.65 0.75 -32.43
CA LEU A 244 4.79 1.54 -32.89
C LEU A 244 6.08 0.74 -33.12
N ASN A 245 6.07 -0.59 -32.98
CA ASN A 245 7.25 -1.46 -33.03
C ASN A 245 8.36 -1.01 -32.06
N ALA A 246 7.98 -0.55 -30.85
CA ALA A 246 8.94 -0.18 -29.83
C ALA A 246 9.82 -1.38 -29.42
N PRO A 247 11.10 -1.16 -29.09
CA PRO A 247 11.99 -2.22 -28.58
C PRO A 247 11.43 -2.90 -27.33
N ASP A 248 11.77 -4.18 -27.14
CA ASP A 248 11.32 -4.98 -26.00
C ASP A 248 11.62 -4.33 -24.64
N ALA A 249 12.75 -3.65 -24.52
CA ALA A 249 13.13 -2.95 -23.30
C ALA A 249 12.14 -1.83 -22.92
N ILE A 250 11.53 -1.15 -23.90
CA ILE A 250 10.47 -0.15 -23.67
C ILE A 250 9.14 -0.84 -23.35
N LEU A 251 8.83 -1.95 -24.04
CA LEU A 251 7.62 -2.74 -23.79
C LEU A 251 7.56 -3.24 -22.34
N GLN A 252 8.70 -3.63 -21.76
CA GLN A 252 8.77 -4.08 -20.37
C GLN A 252 8.34 -3.00 -19.35
N LEU A 253 8.45 -1.70 -19.66
CA LEU A 253 8.03 -0.64 -18.73
C LEU A 253 6.52 -0.56 -18.53
N CYS A 254 5.73 -1.07 -19.49
CA CYS A 254 4.28 -1.00 -19.45
C CYS A 254 3.61 -2.37 -19.60
N ASP A 255 4.36 -3.48 -19.51
CA ASP A 255 3.79 -4.81 -19.68
C ASP A 255 2.73 -5.10 -18.59
N PRO A 256 1.46 -5.33 -18.97
CA PRO A 256 0.39 -5.58 -18.02
C PRO A 256 0.63 -6.84 -17.16
N ILE A 257 1.52 -7.75 -17.56
CA ILE A 257 1.90 -8.96 -16.82
C ILE A 257 2.39 -8.66 -15.39
N TYR A 258 2.99 -7.48 -15.19
CA TYR A 258 3.55 -7.01 -13.91
C TYR A 258 2.51 -6.43 -12.96
N TYR A 259 1.25 -6.32 -13.38
CA TYR A 259 0.18 -5.69 -12.62
C TYR A 259 -0.95 -6.69 -12.32
N PRO A 260 -0.68 -7.82 -11.62
CA PRO A 260 -1.75 -8.71 -11.20
C PRO A 260 -2.66 -8.00 -10.18
N PRO A 261 -3.91 -8.45 -10.03
CA PRO A 261 -4.85 -7.90 -9.06
C PRO A 261 -4.22 -7.77 -7.68
N ALA A 262 -4.49 -6.64 -7.05
CA ALA A 262 -3.99 -6.36 -5.72
C ALA A 262 -4.77 -7.14 -4.67
N TYR A 263 -6.09 -7.21 -4.80
CA TYR A 263 -6.97 -7.87 -3.85
C TYR A 263 -7.48 -9.21 -4.36
N ASP A 264 -7.46 -10.21 -3.48
CA ASP A 264 -8.07 -11.52 -3.69
C ASP A 264 -9.24 -11.71 -2.71
N SER A 265 -10.36 -11.04 -3.01
CA SER A 265 -11.62 -11.14 -2.25
C SER A 265 -11.42 -11.09 -0.72
N PRO A 266 -10.90 -9.98 -0.15
CA PRO A 266 -10.53 -9.88 1.27
C PRO A 266 -11.70 -10.12 2.23
N HIS A 267 -12.93 -9.86 1.80
CA HIS A 267 -14.16 -10.13 2.56
C HIS A 267 -14.40 -11.62 2.85
N LEU A 268 -13.71 -12.52 2.14
CA LEU A 268 -13.81 -13.97 2.34
C LEU A 268 -12.78 -14.53 3.34
N SER A 269 -11.91 -13.69 3.89
CA SER A 269 -10.87 -14.12 4.83
C SER A 269 -11.47 -14.77 6.06
N SER A 270 -10.93 -15.93 6.42
CA SER A 270 -11.32 -16.68 7.62
C SER A 270 -10.36 -16.47 8.79
N SER A 271 -9.27 -15.73 8.57
CA SER A 271 -8.28 -15.38 9.57
C SER A 271 -7.65 -14.01 9.23
N ILE A 272 -7.20 -13.27 10.23
CA ILE A 272 -6.46 -12.01 10.11
C ILE A 272 -5.12 -12.25 9.40
N ALA A 273 -4.47 -13.38 9.67
CA ALA A 273 -3.26 -13.78 8.96
C ALA A 273 -3.53 -14.02 7.45
N GLU A 274 -4.65 -14.66 7.09
CA GLU A 274 -5.07 -14.84 5.69
C GLU A 274 -5.35 -13.49 5.01
N LEU A 275 -6.07 -12.59 5.70
CA LEU A 275 -6.41 -11.27 5.20
C LEU A 275 -5.16 -10.49 4.77
N TRP A 276 -4.24 -10.24 5.71
CA TRP A 276 -3.06 -9.40 5.47
C TRP A 276 -1.95 -10.13 4.70
N GLY A 277 -1.85 -11.45 4.86
CA GLY A 277 -0.79 -12.25 4.25
C GLY A 277 -1.05 -12.61 2.79
N ARG A 278 -2.32 -12.69 2.38
CA ARG A 278 -2.70 -13.24 1.06
C ARG A 278 -3.74 -12.41 0.30
N ARG A 279 -4.81 -11.96 0.96
CA ARG A 279 -5.98 -11.39 0.26
C ARG A 279 -5.95 -9.86 0.11
N TRP A 280 -5.13 -9.18 0.90
CA TRP A 280 -4.92 -7.73 0.87
C TRP A 280 -3.73 -7.32 -0.03
N HIS A 281 -3.74 -6.08 -0.53
CA HIS A 281 -2.94 -5.59 -1.68
C HIS A 281 -1.42 -5.87 -1.71
N ALA A 282 -0.78 -6.22 -0.59
CA ALA A 282 0.65 -6.53 -0.45
C ALA A 282 1.66 -5.53 -1.07
N LEU A 283 1.20 -4.38 -1.59
CA LEU A 283 2.00 -3.33 -2.25
C LEU A 283 3.19 -2.86 -1.41
N PHE A 284 3.02 -2.78 -0.10
CA PHE A 284 4.02 -2.25 0.82
C PHE A 284 4.75 -3.36 1.61
N LYS A 285 4.59 -4.63 1.22
CA LYS A 285 5.19 -5.76 1.95
C LYS A 285 6.70 -5.61 2.11
N ARG A 286 7.42 -5.26 1.03
CA ARG A 286 8.87 -5.03 1.10
C ARG A 286 9.21 -3.89 2.07
N THR A 287 8.51 -2.76 1.94
CA THR A 287 8.68 -1.59 2.81
C THR A 287 8.56 -1.98 4.28
N PHE A 288 7.52 -2.73 4.66
CA PHE A 288 7.30 -3.13 6.05
C PHE A 288 8.32 -4.15 6.56
N VAL A 289 8.71 -5.10 5.71
CA VAL A 289 9.76 -6.07 6.05
C VAL A 289 11.11 -5.38 6.28
N LEU A 290 11.46 -4.39 5.47
CA LEU A 290 12.74 -3.69 5.59
C LEU A 290 12.76 -2.69 6.75
N MET A 291 11.69 -1.90 6.89
CA MET A 291 11.63 -0.83 7.89
C MET A 291 11.35 -1.36 9.30
N GLY A 292 10.61 -2.47 9.41
CA GLY A 292 10.17 -3.01 10.70
C GLY A 292 10.62 -4.44 10.95
N GLY A 293 10.30 -5.36 10.03
CA GLY A 293 10.53 -6.79 10.25
C GLY A 293 11.99 -7.18 10.47
N LYS A 294 12.87 -6.84 9.51
CA LYS A 294 14.30 -7.16 9.57
C LYS A 294 15.00 -6.49 10.76
N PRO A 295 14.80 -5.18 11.04
CA PRO A 295 15.37 -4.55 12.24
C PRO A 295 14.97 -5.26 13.53
N MET A 296 13.69 -5.60 13.71
CA MET A 296 13.24 -6.28 14.94
C MET A 296 13.82 -7.69 15.08
N VAL A 297 13.92 -8.44 13.97
CA VAL A 297 14.61 -9.74 13.97
C VAL A 297 16.10 -9.57 14.31
N TRP A 298 16.77 -8.56 13.76
CA TRP A 298 18.18 -8.29 14.04
C TRP A 298 18.41 -7.93 15.51
N ILE A 299 17.62 -7.02 16.08
CA ILE A 299 17.70 -6.62 17.50
C ILE A 299 17.51 -7.85 18.40
N THR A 300 16.45 -8.61 18.17
CA THR A 300 16.12 -9.76 19.03
C THR A 300 17.11 -10.90 18.89
N LYS A 301 17.67 -11.12 17.69
CA LYS A 301 18.80 -12.04 17.48
C LYS A 301 20.04 -11.61 18.27
N ARG A 302 20.36 -10.31 18.30
CA ARG A 302 21.49 -9.77 19.09
C ARG A 302 21.28 -9.93 20.60
N LEU A 303 20.04 -9.93 21.05
CA LEU A 303 19.65 -10.18 22.44
C LEU A 303 19.57 -11.69 22.79
N GLY A 304 19.94 -12.59 21.88
CA GLY A 304 19.93 -14.04 22.13
C GLY A 304 18.53 -14.67 22.12
N ALA A 305 17.51 -13.99 21.58
CA ALA A 305 16.16 -14.51 21.56
C ALA A 305 16.00 -15.74 20.66
N SER A 306 15.06 -16.64 21.00
CA SER A 306 14.75 -17.84 20.22
C SER A 306 14.25 -17.52 18.80
N SER A 307 14.30 -18.49 17.88
CA SER A 307 13.78 -18.31 16.51
C SER A 307 12.29 -17.94 16.48
N ASN A 308 11.49 -18.51 17.39
CA ASN A 308 10.06 -18.17 17.50
C ASN A 308 9.86 -16.72 17.95
N THR A 309 10.63 -16.28 18.95
CA THR A 309 10.61 -14.88 19.40
C THR A 309 11.05 -13.94 18.28
N GLN A 310 12.09 -14.29 17.51
CA GLN A 310 12.53 -13.48 16.37
C GLN A 310 11.42 -13.34 15.32
N ARG A 311 10.74 -14.43 14.95
CA ARG A 311 9.62 -14.41 14.00
C ARG A 311 8.46 -13.55 14.51
N LEU A 312 8.12 -13.70 15.78
CA LEU A 312 7.08 -12.92 16.45
C LEU A 312 7.40 -11.42 16.44
N MET A 313 8.60 -11.06 16.86
CA MET A 313 9.03 -9.66 16.89
C MET A 313 9.19 -9.07 15.49
N GLY A 314 9.55 -9.89 14.50
CA GLY A 314 9.50 -9.52 13.09
C GLY A 314 8.08 -9.18 12.62
N LEU A 315 7.08 -9.96 13.03
CA LEU A 315 5.66 -9.69 12.74
C LEU A 315 5.21 -8.37 13.37
N PHE A 316 5.52 -8.13 14.65
CA PHE A 316 5.23 -6.85 15.31
C PHE A 316 5.95 -5.68 14.63
N GLY A 317 7.21 -5.86 14.23
CA GLY A 317 7.97 -4.85 13.49
C GLY A 317 7.29 -4.48 12.17
N ILE A 318 6.84 -5.46 11.38
CA ILE A 318 6.11 -5.23 10.13
C ILE A 318 4.86 -4.38 10.37
N PHE A 319 4.06 -4.69 11.39
CA PHE A 319 2.85 -3.94 11.69
C PHE A 319 3.11 -2.58 12.32
N ALA A 320 4.18 -2.41 13.10
CA ALA A 320 4.63 -1.10 13.56
C ALA A 320 5.06 -0.20 12.39
N ALA A 321 5.75 -0.76 11.41
CA ALA A 321 6.09 -0.07 10.18
C ALA A 321 4.84 0.32 9.37
N SER A 322 3.82 -0.55 9.33
CA SER A 322 2.51 -0.26 8.72
C SER A 322 1.77 0.86 9.46
N ALA A 323 1.75 0.81 10.79
CA ALA A 323 1.16 1.83 11.64
C ALA A 323 1.78 3.20 11.38
N PHE A 324 3.11 3.27 11.34
CA PHE A 324 3.83 4.50 11.03
C PHE A 324 3.49 5.03 9.62
N LEU A 325 3.47 4.15 8.60
CA LEU A 325 3.15 4.56 7.23
C LEU A 325 1.74 5.13 7.08
N HIS A 326 0.77 4.65 7.85
CA HIS A 326 -0.61 5.11 7.78
C HIS A 326 -0.91 6.33 8.66
N GLU A 327 -0.17 6.52 9.74
CA GLU A 327 -0.30 7.69 10.63
C GLU A 327 0.49 8.89 10.11
N TYR A 328 1.67 8.66 9.52
CA TYR A 328 2.58 9.72 9.07
C TYR A 328 1.95 10.71 8.06
N PRO A 329 1.22 10.29 7.01
CA PRO A 329 0.58 11.22 6.10
C PRO A 329 -0.48 12.09 6.79
N ILE A 330 -1.24 11.52 7.72
CA ILE A 330 -2.26 12.25 8.48
C ILE A 330 -1.58 13.28 9.37
N PHE A 331 -0.53 12.86 10.08
CA PHE A 331 0.25 13.73 10.94
C PHE A 331 0.89 14.90 10.17
N ALA A 332 1.44 14.63 8.98
CA ALA A 332 2.00 15.66 8.11
C ALA A 332 0.95 16.66 7.59
N LEU A 333 -0.30 16.22 7.46
CA LEU A 333 -1.43 17.07 7.05
C LEU A 333 -1.94 17.92 8.21
N THR A 334 -2.17 17.32 9.37
CA THR A 334 -2.75 18.00 10.53
C THR A 334 -1.75 18.89 11.27
N HIS A 335 -0.45 18.55 11.21
CA HIS A 335 0.62 19.28 11.88
C HIS A 335 1.78 19.64 10.93
N PRO A 336 1.52 20.45 9.87
CA PRO A 336 2.55 20.82 8.91
C PRO A 336 3.65 21.70 9.51
N HIS A 337 3.33 22.44 10.59
CA HIS A 337 4.25 23.34 11.29
C HIS A 337 4.55 22.82 12.68
N GLN A 338 5.83 22.91 13.08
CA GLN A 338 6.32 22.46 14.40
C GLN A 338 5.86 21.03 14.78
N PRO A 339 6.01 20.03 13.88
CA PRO A 339 5.47 18.69 14.09
C PRO A 339 5.93 18.05 15.40
N TYR A 340 7.16 18.32 15.84
CA TYR A 340 7.71 17.77 17.09
C TYR A 340 6.89 18.12 18.35
N ARG A 341 6.14 19.24 18.35
CA ARG A 341 5.28 19.62 19.48
C ARG A 341 4.01 18.76 19.59
N HIS A 342 3.65 18.08 18.50
CA HIS A 342 2.38 17.38 18.34
C HIS A 342 2.53 15.86 18.28
N LEU A 343 3.75 15.31 18.40
CA LEU A 343 4.02 13.87 18.29
C LEU A 343 3.14 13.00 19.19
N PHE A 344 2.69 13.55 20.34
CA PHE A 344 1.86 12.86 21.33
C PHE A 344 0.63 13.66 21.75
N SER A 345 0.25 14.70 21.00
CA SER A 345 -0.90 15.54 21.36
C SER A 345 -2.24 14.88 21.04
N GLU A 346 -2.25 13.89 20.16
CA GLU A 346 -3.45 13.22 19.67
C GLU A 346 -3.29 11.70 19.69
N PHE A 347 -4.40 11.00 19.84
CA PHE A 347 -4.41 9.54 19.76
C PHE A 347 -4.14 9.08 18.32
N PRO A 348 -3.10 8.27 18.04
CA PRO A 348 -2.75 7.83 16.70
C PRO A 348 -3.69 6.71 16.23
N GLY A 349 -4.94 7.04 15.94
CA GLY A 349 -6.00 6.08 15.69
C GLY A 349 -5.72 5.14 14.50
N ALA A 350 -5.03 5.63 13.47
CA ALA A 350 -4.63 4.79 12.35
C ALA A 350 -3.47 3.88 12.73
N GLY A 351 -2.48 4.40 13.45
CA GLY A 351 -1.38 3.62 14.00
C GLY A 351 -1.85 2.50 14.93
N PHE A 352 -2.80 2.81 15.82
CA PHE A 352 -3.38 1.85 16.76
C PHE A 352 -4.04 0.67 16.06
N PHE A 353 -4.83 0.92 15.01
CA PHE A 353 -5.46 -0.14 14.21
C PHE A 353 -4.43 -1.15 13.69
N PHE A 354 -3.32 -0.68 13.10
CA PHE A 354 -2.31 -1.57 12.55
C PHE A 354 -1.48 -2.27 13.62
N LEU A 355 -1.18 -1.61 14.74
CA LEU A 355 -0.46 -2.21 15.88
C LEU A 355 -1.23 -3.36 16.54
N LEU A 356 -2.56 -3.35 16.48
CA LEU A 356 -3.40 -4.43 17.03
C LEU A 356 -3.47 -5.68 16.14
N GLN A 357 -3.25 -5.56 14.83
CA GLN A 357 -3.34 -6.69 13.89
C GLN A 357 -2.50 -7.92 14.28
N PRO A 358 -1.22 -7.81 14.70
CA PRO A 358 -0.46 -8.98 15.13
C PRO A 358 -1.07 -9.66 16.36
N LEU A 359 -1.70 -8.91 17.27
CA LEU A 359 -2.42 -9.49 18.41
C LEU A 359 -3.64 -10.29 17.93
N GLY A 360 -4.39 -9.76 16.96
CA GLY A 360 -5.49 -10.48 16.30
C GLY A 360 -5.02 -11.83 15.73
N MET A 361 -3.86 -11.85 15.07
CA MET A 361 -3.26 -13.08 14.52
C MET A 361 -2.79 -14.08 15.59
N LEU A 362 -2.39 -13.60 16.78
CA LEU A 362 -1.96 -14.48 17.87
C LEU A 362 -3.15 -15.08 18.63
N ILE A 363 -4.24 -14.33 18.72
CA ILE A 363 -5.44 -14.71 19.47
C ILE A 363 -6.37 -15.61 18.62
N GLU A 364 -6.38 -15.43 17.29
CA GLU A 364 -7.30 -16.14 16.41
C GLU A 364 -7.29 -17.68 16.51
N PRO A 365 -6.16 -18.38 16.76
CA PRO A 365 -6.18 -19.84 16.92
C PRO A 365 -6.97 -20.29 18.16
N TYR A 366 -7.11 -19.43 19.17
CA TYR A 366 -7.84 -19.72 20.39
C TYR A 366 -9.31 -19.29 20.30
N VAL A 367 -9.60 -18.22 19.57
CA VAL A 367 -10.96 -17.68 19.45
C VAL A 367 -11.76 -18.33 18.34
N ILE A 368 -11.17 -18.56 17.15
CA ILE A 368 -11.89 -19.11 16.00
C ILE A 368 -12.55 -20.46 16.32
N PRO A 369 -11.91 -21.42 17.02
CA PRO A 369 -12.54 -22.69 17.37
C PRO A 369 -13.79 -22.54 18.26
N LEU A 370 -13.90 -21.44 19.03
CA LEU A 370 -15.03 -21.17 19.91
C LEU A 370 -16.23 -20.57 19.16
N ILE A 371 -16.04 -20.09 17.91
CA ILE A 371 -17.10 -19.48 17.12
C ILE A 371 -17.79 -20.56 16.28
N PRO A 372 -19.10 -20.81 16.47
CA PRO A 372 -19.83 -21.78 15.68
C PRO A 372 -19.73 -21.51 14.17
N LYS A 373 -19.47 -22.56 13.38
CA LYS A 373 -19.40 -22.45 11.90
C LYS A 373 -20.68 -21.86 11.30
N LYS A 374 -21.85 -22.14 11.89
CA LYS A 374 -23.15 -21.58 11.48
C LYS A 374 -23.23 -20.06 11.62
N LEU A 375 -22.46 -19.47 12.54
CA LEU A 375 -22.35 -18.01 12.73
C LEU A 375 -21.25 -17.38 11.87
N GLY A 376 -20.55 -18.17 11.04
CA GLY A 376 -19.49 -17.70 10.15
C GLY A 376 -18.07 -18.09 10.59
N GLY A 377 -17.90 -18.67 11.78
CA GLY A 377 -16.60 -19.14 12.29
C GLY A 377 -15.53 -18.05 12.21
N GLY A 378 -14.40 -18.35 11.57
CA GLY A 378 -13.30 -17.41 11.39
C GLY A 378 -13.65 -16.13 10.60
N LYS A 379 -14.62 -16.18 9.68
CA LYS A 379 -15.06 -14.96 8.98
C LYS A 379 -15.69 -13.96 9.94
N LEU A 380 -16.49 -14.44 10.89
CA LEU A 380 -17.08 -13.58 11.92
C LEU A 380 -16.00 -12.95 12.80
N TRP A 381 -14.98 -13.72 13.19
CA TRP A 381 -13.81 -13.20 13.91
C TRP A 381 -13.14 -12.07 13.14
N VAL A 382 -12.81 -12.28 11.86
CA VAL A 382 -12.15 -11.27 11.02
C VAL A 382 -12.97 -9.98 10.96
N TRP A 383 -14.27 -10.08 10.63
CA TRP A 383 -15.14 -8.91 10.54
C TRP A 383 -15.30 -8.20 11.89
N ALA A 384 -15.54 -8.94 12.98
CA ALA A 384 -15.67 -8.36 14.31
C ALA A 384 -14.38 -7.65 14.73
N PHE A 385 -13.23 -8.29 14.57
CA PHE A 385 -11.93 -7.71 14.92
C PHE A 385 -11.63 -6.45 14.11
N LEU A 386 -11.85 -6.47 12.78
CA LEU A 386 -11.64 -5.30 11.93
C LEU A 386 -12.58 -4.15 12.27
N ILE A 387 -13.85 -4.42 12.57
CA ILE A 387 -14.82 -3.37 12.90
C ILE A 387 -14.50 -2.74 14.26
N LEU A 388 -14.17 -3.55 15.26
CA LEU A 388 -13.80 -3.07 16.59
C LEU A 388 -12.53 -2.22 16.54
N THR A 389 -11.48 -2.72 15.88
CA THR A 389 -10.21 -2.00 15.78
C THR A 389 -10.26 -0.86 14.76
N GLY A 390 -11.17 -0.90 13.79
CA GLY A 390 -11.32 0.08 12.72
C GLY A 390 -12.05 1.36 13.12
N TYR A 391 -12.74 1.38 14.26
CA TYR A 391 -13.39 2.58 14.78
C TYR A 391 -12.41 3.77 14.95
N PRO A 392 -11.30 3.65 15.72
CA PRO A 392 -10.34 4.75 15.84
C PRO A 392 -9.66 5.10 14.52
N TYR A 393 -9.43 4.13 13.64
CA TYR A 393 -8.92 4.38 12.29
C TYR A 393 -9.86 5.28 11.49
N ARG A 394 -11.17 4.96 11.48
CA ARG A 394 -12.19 5.76 10.79
C ARG A 394 -12.26 7.18 11.35
N ILE A 395 -12.28 7.34 12.67
CA ILE A 395 -12.30 8.67 13.31
C ILE A 395 -11.09 9.48 12.86
N ARG A 396 -9.90 8.88 12.89
CA ARG A 396 -8.66 9.55 12.49
C ARG A 396 -8.70 10.10 11.06
N TYR A 397 -9.29 9.35 10.14
CA TYR A 397 -9.39 9.74 8.72
C TYR A 397 -10.57 10.68 8.42
N LEU A 398 -11.75 10.40 8.97
CA LEU A 398 -12.98 11.10 8.60
C LEU A 398 -13.22 12.35 9.44
N VAL A 399 -12.83 12.34 10.72
CA VAL A 399 -13.06 13.43 11.67
C VAL A 399 -11.82 14.30 11.79
N ASP A 400 -10.69 13.73 12.22
CA ASP A 400 -9.49 14.55 12.49
C ASP A 400 -8.89 15.09 11.19
N CYS A 401 -8.70 14.22 10.20
CA CYS A 401 -8.16 14.61 8.89
C CYS A 401 -9.22 15.25 7.96
N GLN A 402 -10.52 15.11 8.28
CA GLN A 402 -11.63 15.62 7.47
C GLN A 402 -11.57 15.20 5.99
N LEU A 403 -11.19 13.95 5.71
CA LEU A 403 -10.89 13.46 4.36
C LEU A 403 -12.03 13.69 3.35
N LEU A 404 -13.28 13.66 3.82
CA LEU A 404 -14.46 13.80 2.96
C LEU A 404 -15.02 15.21 2.92
N SER A 405 -14.42 16.21 3.56
CA SER A 405 -14.99 17.56 3.73
C SER A 405 -15.47 18.25 2.44
N ARG A 406 -14.86 17.96 1.27
CA ARG A 406 -15.19 18.58 -0.02
C ARG A 406 -16.03 17.74 -0.98
N ILE A 407 -16.33 16.49 -0.61
CA ILE A 407 -17.16 15.67 -1.48
C ILE A 407 -18.57 16.26 -1.48
N ARG A 408 -19.13 16.50 -2.67
CA ARG A 408 -20.40 17.21 -2.79
C ARG A 408 -21.50 16.50 -1.99
N PRO A 409 -22.45 17.22 -1.38
CA PRO A 409 -23.63 16.61 -0.80
C PRO A 409 -24.35 15.74 -1.83
N LEU A 410 -25.03 14.68 -1.36
CA LEU A 410 -25.72 13.75 -2.26
C LEU A 410 -26.76 14.41 -3.17
N SER A 411 -27.35 15.54 -2.73
CA SER A 411 -28.31 16.31 -3.54
C SER A 411 -27.71 16.92 -4.80
N GLU A 412 -26.39 17.07 -4.87
CA GLU A 412 -25.67 17.63 -6.01
C GLU A 412 -25.06 16.55 -6.91
N TRP A 413 -25.29 15.27 -6.62
CA TRP A 413 -24.72 14.16 -7.38
C TRP A 413 -25.49 13.96 -8.69
N THR A 414 -24.80 14.10 -9.81
CA THR A 414 -25.31 13.69 -11.12
C THR A 414 -25.00 12.21 -11.36
N TRP A 415 -25.65 11.60 -12.37
CA TRP A 415 -25.30 10.24 -12.82
C TRP A 415 -23.81 10.10 -13.18
N LEU A 416 -23.20 11.14 -13.74
CA LEU A 416 -21.76 11.19 -14.02
C LEU A 416 -20.91 11.22 -12.73
N TYR A 417 -21.37 11.96 -11.72
CA TYR A 417 -20.70 12.04 -10.42
C TYR A 417 -20.75 10.71 -9.66
N ILE A 418 -21.85 9.95 -9.77
CA ILE A 418 -21.99 8.60 -9.21
C ILE A 418 -20.95 7.63 -9.78
N LEU A 419 -20.62 7.77 -11.08
CA LEU A 419 -19.64 6.93 -11.76
C LEU A 419 -18.19 7.31 -11.42
N SER A 420 -17.94 8.58 -11.10
CA SER A 420 -16.61 9.08 -10.70
C SER A 420 -16.73 10.26 -9.74
N PRO A 421 -16.89 10.01 -8.43
CA PRO A 421 -17.05 11.08 -7.43
C PRO A 421 -15.77 11.90 -7.17
N VAL A 422 -14.73 11.71 -7.98
CA VAL A 422 -13.44 12.39 -7.88
C VAL A 422 -13.16 13.13 -9.18
N LYS A 423 -13.94 14.18 -9.46
CA LYS A 423 -13.56 15.37 -10.25
C LYS A 423 -14.78 16.22 -10.60
N THR A 424 -14.80 17.43 -10.05
CA THR A 424 -15.17 18.68 -10.73
C THR A 424 -14.31 19.77 -10.13
#